data_AF-A0A2E9XBJ6-F1
#
_entry.id   AF-A0A2E9XBJ6-F1
#
_cell.length_a   1.000
_cell.length_b   1.000
_cell.length_c   1.000
_cell.angle_alpha   90.00
_cell.angle_beta   90.00
_cell.angle_gamma   90.00
#
_symmetry.space_group_name_H-M   'P 1'
#
loop_
_entity.id
_entity.type
_entity.pdbx_description
1 polymer ?
#
loop_
_entity_poly.entity_id
_entity_poly.type
_entity_poly.pdbx_seq_one_letter_code
_entity_poly.pdbx_strand_id
1 'polypeptide(L)'
;MTQRWLPEGLHSLGAELGRAIESRLRIPVVGDTEFWLDLPELLVENPSRPEQPVKWTNGYLCVDLGPDDLETWTSFLGVAGSDPEPESLAKRAQIWRLPIVPFRQNARKVRPLDIGNISGKVDLRGKQVLDLTSMWAGPLCSELLGRAGARVIKIESDVRPDGLRFGDGDNGTGQAPMFLELNKSKEILNLDLRKCVASAAFEQLVKSSDLVISSMSRRALFNLGLTADHLVLINKNVRSLSINAFAAGGPEESWVAYGTGVHAASGLGWTSTVPTSPAYSYPDPIAGLSACLIAVAQLADEADQHREVSLEESIFPLVNK
;
A
#
# COMPACT_ATOMS: atom_id res chain seq x y z
N MET A 1 -24.11 4.75 -17.61
CA MET A 1 -22.65 4.71 -17.83
C MET A 1 -22.02 4.90 -16.46
N THR A 2 -21.60 3.82 -15.82
CA THR A 2 -20.94 3.87 -14.51
C THR A 2 -19.69 4.73 -14.65
N GLN A 3 -19.66 5.85 -13.91
CA GLN A 3 -18.58 6.82 -13.95
C GLN A 3 -17.27 6.14 -13.53
N ARG A 4 -16.41 5.88 -14.51
CA ARG A 4 -15.01 5.51 -14.31
C ARG A 4 -14.23 6.79 -14.04
N TRP A 5 -14.28 7.29 -12.81
CA TRP A 5 -13.46 8.45 -12.45
C TRP A 5 -12.08 7.99 -11.98
N LEU A 6 -11.05 8.54 -12.61
CA LEU A 6 -9.66 8.47 -12.22
C LEU A 6 -9.05 9.87 -12.45
N PRO A 7 -8.00 10.24 -11.69
CA PRO A 7 -7.36 11.54 -11.88
C PRO A 7 -6.64 11.62 -13.22
N GLU A 8 -6.68 12.80 -13.84
CA GLU A 8 -5.97 13.07 -15.07
C GLU A 8 -4.45 13.01 -14.87
N GLY A 9 -3.74 12.28 -15.75
CA GLY A 9 -2.29 12.12 -15.68
C GLY A 9 -1.82 10.89 -14.90
N LEU A 10 -2.74 10.09 -14.34
CA LEU A 10 -2.44 8.83 -13.66
C LEU A 10 -1.52 7.91 -14.49
N HIS A 11 -1.92 7.60 -15.72
CA HIS A 11 -1.16 6.73 -16.62
C HIS A 11 0.19 7.34 -17.04
N SER A 12 0.25 8.66 -17.22
CA SER A 12 1.51 9.36 -17.53
C SER A 12 2.51 9.27 -16.38
N LEU A 13 2.06 9.48 -15.14
CA LEU A 13 2.86 9.33 -13.93
C LEU A 13 3.34 7.89 -13.75
N GLY A 14 2.44 6.92 -13.92
CA GLY A 14 2.80 5.51 -13.88
C GLY A 14 3.88 5.17 -14.91
N ALA A 15 3.70 5.58 -16.17
CA ALA A 15 4.68 5.33 -17.22
C ALA A 15 6.04 6.00 -16.96
N GLU A 16 6.07 7.18 -16.32
CA GLU A 16 7.32 7.80 -15.88
C GLU A 16 8.04 6.96 -14.83
N LEU A 17 7.33 6.52 -13.79
CA LEU A 17 7.87 5.66 -12.74
C LEU A 17 8.34 4.31 -13.32
N GLY A 18 7.56 3.71 -14.21
CA GLY A 18 7.92 2.46 -14.91
C GLY A 18 9.24 2.59 -15.67
N ARG A 19 9.38 3.64 -16.50
CA ARG A 19 10.64 3.93 -17.20
C ARG A 19 11.80 4.17 -16.25
N ALA A 20 11.58 4.88 -15.15
CA ALA A 20 12.61 5.11 -14.14
C ALA A 20 13.10 3.77 -13.55
N ILE A 21 12.20 2.88 -13.14
CA ILE A 21 12.53 1.54 -12.61
C ILE A 21 13.32 0.72 -13.64
N GLU A 22 12.85 0.63 -14.88
CA GLU A 22 13.50 -0.19 -15.91
C GLU A 22 14.89 0.34 -16.29
N SER A 23 15.07 1.66 -16.29
CA SER A 23 16.38 2.29 -16.54
C SER A 23 17.44 1.86 -15.52
N ARG A 24 17.02 1.60 -14.28
CA ARG A 24 17.85 1.16 -13.15
C ARG A 24 18.20 -0.32 -13.24
N LEU A 25 17.21 -1.15 -13.58
CA LEU A 25 17.31 -2.60 -13.59
C LEU A 25 17.90 -3.17 -14.89
N ARG A 26 17.87 -2.40 -15.99
CA ARG A 26 18.30 -2.81 -17.35
C ARG A 26 17.51 -4.01 -17.91
N ILE A 27 16.31 -4.23 -17.39
CA ILE A 27 15.39 -5.28 -17.83
C ILE A 27 13.96 -4.72 -17.82
N PRO A 28 13.13 -5.06 -18.82
CA PRO A 28 11.78 -4.50 -18.95
C PRO A 28 10.79 -5.25 -18.04
N VAL A 29 11.00 -5.18 -16.73
CA VAL A 29 10.20 -5.95 -15.75
C VAL A 29 8.84 -5.33 -15.48
N VAL A 30 8.69 -4.02 -15.67
CA VAL A 30 7.41 -3.32 -15.52
C VAL A 30 6.58 -3.60 -16.77
N GLY A 31 7.18 -3.49 -17.96
CA GLY A 31 6.48 -3.63 -19.23
C GLY A 31 5.46 -2.51 -19.42
N ASP A 32 4.29 -2.86 -19.94
CA ASP A 32 3.19 -1.90 -20.03
C ASP A 32 2.71 -1.51 -18.63
N THR A 33 2.91 -0.24 -18.26
CA THR A 33 2.54 0.21 -16.91
C THR A 33 1.02 0.27 -16.73
N GLU A 34 0.24 0.44 -17.80
CA GLU A 34 -1.22 0.42 -17.72
C GLU A 34 -1.74 -0.91 -17.17
N PHE A 35 -1.04 -2.01 -17.46
CA PHE A 35 -1.35 -3.32 -16.89
C PHE A 35 -1.40 -3.30 -15.37
N TRP A 36 -0.43 -2.66 -14.73
CA TRP A 36 -0.33 -2.62 -13.27
C TRP A 36 -1.25 -1.60 -12.61
N LEU A 37 -1.58 -0.52 -13.31
CA LEU A 37 -2.51 0.50 -12.80
C LEU A 37 -3.95 0.00 -12.88
N ASP A 38 -4.28 -0.73 -13.94
CA ASP A 38 -5.66 -1.07 -14.31
C ASP A 38 -5.97 -2.56 -14.05
N LEU A 39 -5.17 -3.24 -13.20
CA LEU A 39 -5.32 -4.67 -12.88
C LEU A 39 -6.78 -5.13 -12.64
N PRO A 40 -7.62 -4.42 -11.85
CA PRO A 40 -9.01 -4.84 -11.64
C PRO A 40 -9.81 -4.93 -12.94
N GLU A 41 -9.58 -4.01 -13.89
CA GLU A 41 -10.29 -3.98 -15.18
C GLU A 41 -9.76 -5.02 -16.17
N LEU A 42 -8.49 -5.39 -16.05
CA LEU A 42 -7.82 -6.27 -17.01
C LEU A 42 -7.88 -7.74 -16.60
N LEU A 43 -7.94 -8.02 -15.30
CA LEU A 43 -7.94 -9.40 -14.78
C LEU A 43 -9.33 -9.91 -14.43
N VAL A 44 -10.33 -9.03 -14.34
CA VAL A 44 -11.70 -9.39 -13.96
C VAL A 44 -12.67 -8.77 -14.96
N GLU A 45 -13.63 -9.56 -15.46
CA GLU A 45 -14.62 -9.10 -16.44
C GLU A 45 -15.55 -8.01 -15.86
N ASN A 46 -15.96 -8.17 -14.59
CA ASN A 46 -16.84 -7.26 -13.87
C ASN A 46 -16.29 -6.95 -12.48
N PRO A 47 -15.25 -6.11 -12.35
CA PRO A 47 -14.66 -5.80 -11.06
C PRO A 47 -15.64 -5.00 -10.19
N SER A 48 -15.61 -5.29 -8.89
CA SER A 48 -16.28 -4.52 -7.85
C SER A 48 -15.76 -3.08 -7.85
N ARG A 49 -16.61 -2.16 -7.39
CA ARG A 49 -16.27 -0.74 -7.33
C ARG A 49 -16.13 -0.31 -5.87
N PRO A 50 -15.20 0.61 -5.56
CA PRO A 50 -15.17 1.23 -4.25
C PRO A 50 -16.54 1.78 -3.87
N GLU A 51 -16.89 1.62 -2.59
CA GLU A 51 -18.15 2.11 -2.04
C GLU A 51 -18.30 3.61 -2.29
N GLN A 52 -19.53 4.05 -2.50
CA GLN A 52 -19.82 5.47 -2.71
C GLN A 52 -19.60 6.27 -1.42
N PRO A 53 -19.27 7.58 -1.51
CA PRO A 53 -19.05 8.40 -0.33
C PRO A 53 -20.28 8.41 0.58
N VAL A 54 -20.10 8.02 1.84
CA VAL A 54 -21.20 7.93 2.82
C VAL A 54 -21.48 9.33 3.35
N LYS A 55 -22.67 9.86 3.06
CA LYS A 55 -23.10 11.15 3.62
C LYS A 55 -23.17 11.05 5.15
N TRP A 56 -22.47 11.94 5.84
CA TRP A 56 -22.44 11.97 7.29
C TRP A 56 -22.70 13.39 7.80
N THR A 57 -23.96 13.66 8.14
CA THR A 57 -24.46 14.98 8.58
C THR A 57 -23.94 16.13 7.71
N ASN A 58 -22.88 16.82 8.12
CA ASN A 58 -22.32 17.99 7.44
C ASN A 58 -21.19 17.68 6.43
N GLY A 59 -20.78 16.42 6.26
CA GLY A 59 -19.76 16.03 5.29
C GLY A 59 -19.93 14.60 4.78
N TYR A 60 -18.82 13.93 4.49
CA TYR A 60 -18.80 12.60 3.88
C TYR A 60 -17.64 11.75 4.41
N LEU A 61 -17.84 10.44 4.44
CA LEU A 61 -16.85 9.45 4.87
C LEU A 61 -16.57 8.46 3.76
N CYS A 62 -15.30 8.08 3.63
CA CYS A 62 -14.89 6.82 3.04
C CYS A 62 -14.93 5.75 4.13
N VAL A 63 -15.76 4.73 3.91
CA VAL A 63 -15.97 3.60 4.83
C VAL A 63 -15.50 2.36 4.09
N ASP A 64 -14.21 2.01 4.24
CA ASP A 64 -13.59 0.93 3.47
C ASP A 64 -13.30 -0.31 4.33
N LEU A 65 -14.39 -0.90 4.83
CA LEU A 65 -14.35 -1.99 5.81
C LEU A 65 -14.03 -3.33 5.16
N GLY A 66 -13.10 -4.08 5.76
CA GLY A 66 -12.91 -5.49 5.44
C GLY A 66 -13.91 -6.39 6.16
N PRO A 67 -13.97 -7.69 5.81
CA PRO A 67 -14.86 -8.66 6.47
C PRO A 67 -14.67 -8.70 8.00
N ASP A 68 -13.44 -8.55 8.48
CA ASP A 68 -13.08 -8.57 9.90
C ASP A 68 -13.50 -7.29 10.66
N ASP A 69 -13.89 -6.23 9.95
CA ASP A 69 -14.18 -4.93 10.55
C ASP A 69 -15.66 -4.72 10.90
N LEU A 70 -16.57 -5.55 10.36
CA LEU A 70 -18.03 -5.31 10.43
C LEU A 70 -18.60 -5.29 11.85
N GLU A 71 -18.18 -6.23 12.71
CA GLU A 71 -18.62 -6.29 14.12
C GLU A 71 -18.06 -5.09 14.90
N THR A 72 -16.80 -4.75 14.66
CA THR A 72 -16.11 -3.61 15.27
C THR A 72 -16.77 -2.30 14.85
N TRP A 73 -17.14 -2.16 13.57
CA TRP A 73 -17.84 -1.00 13.03
C TRP A 73 -19.22 -0.82 13.67
N THR A 74 -19.99 -1.90 13.78
CA THR A 74 -21.32 -1.86 14.41
C THR A 74 -21.22 -1.41 15.87
N SER A 75 -20.26 -1.95 16.61
CA SER A 75 -20.00 -1.56 18.01
C SER A 75 -19.55 -0.10 18.12
N PHE A 76 -18.67 0.33 17.22
CA PHE A 76 -18.20 1.71 17.14
C PHE A 76 -19.36 2.70 16.89
N LEU A 77 -20.25 2.40 15.95
CA LEU A 77 -21.42 3.23 15.66
C LEU A 77 -22.34 3.37 16.88
N GLY A 78 -22.48 2.32 17.70
CA GLY A 78 -23.25 2.41 18.95
C GLY A 78 -22.71 3.44 19.95
N VAL A 79 -21.40 3.75 19.88
CA VAL A 79 -20.70 4.69 20.79
C VAL A 79 -20.45 6.05 20.14
N ALA A 80 -20.29 6.08 18.82
CA ALA A 80 -19.80 7.24 18.09
C ALA A 80 -20.78 7.79 17.06
N GLY A 81 -21.85 7.07 16.73
CA GLY A 81 -22.76 7.40 15.64
C GLY A 81 -23.53 8.72 15.80
N SER A 82 -23.54 9.30 17.00
CA SER A 82 -24.12 10.62 17.26
C SER A 82 -23.18 11.79 16.98
N ASP A 83 -21.88 11.53 16.74
CA ASP A 83 -20.91 12.55 16.38
C ASP A 83 -21.22 13.07 14.96
N PRO A 84 -21.63 14.33 14.80
CA PRO A 84 -22.04 14.83 13.49
C PRO A 84 -20.86 15.14 12.57
N GLU A 85 -19.63 15.17 13.08
CA GLU A 85 -18.48 15.75 12.38
C GLU A 85 -17.56 14.64 11.82
N PRO A 86 -17.41 14.53 10.48
CA PRO A 86 -16.65 13.45 9.86
C PRO A 86 -15.19 13.32 10.29
N GLU A 87 -14.46 14.42 10.53
CA GLU A 87 -13.05 14.37 10.97
C GLU A 87 -12.93 13.80 12.38
N SER A 88 -13.81 14.21 13.30
CA SER A 88 -13.90 13.73 14.67
C SER A 88 -14.27 12.25 14.69
N LEU A 89 -15.28 11.87 13.91
CA LEU A 89 -15.67 10.46 13.80
C LEU A 89 -14.52 9.61 13.25
N ALA A 90 -13.86 10.05 12.18
CA ALA A 90 -12.72 9.34 11.61
C ALA A 90 -11.57 9.19 12.61
N LYS A 91 -11.17 10.27 13.30
CA LYS A 91 -10.15 10.23 14.37
C LYS A 91 -10.48 9.19 15.44
N ARG A 92 -11.75 9.09 15.85
CA ARG A 92 -12.20 8.10 16.83
C ARG A 92 -12.20 6.69 16.25
N ALA A 93 -12.60 6.50 15.00
CA ALA A 93 -12.57 5.21 14.31
C ALA A 93 -11.13 4.64 14.23
N GLN A 94 -10.12 5.51 14.08
CA GLN A 94 -8.71 5.11 14.07
C GLN A 94 -8.24 4.51 15.40
N ILE A 95 -8.81 4.91 16.54
CA ILE A 95 -8.56 4.28 17.85
C ILE A 95 -9.04 2.81 17.82
N TRP A 96 -10.16 2.56 17.14
CA TRP A 96 -10.75 1.23 16.93
C TRP A 96 -10.13 0.49 15.76
N ARG A 97 -9.09 1.07 15.11
CA ARG A 97 -8.35 0.49 13.98
C ARG A 97 -9.18 0.33 12.72
N LEU A 98 -10.28 1.07 12.60
CA LEU A 98 -11.16 1.00 11.45
C LEU A 98 -10.66 1.91 10.33
N PRO A 99 -10.67 1.44 9.07
CA PRO A 99 -10.27 2.21 7.88
C PRO A 99 -11.34 3.23 7.47
N ILE A 100 -11.68 4.15 8.38
CA ILE A 100 -12.63 5.24 8.14
C ILE A 100 -11.86 6.54 7.98
N VAL A 101 -12.09 7.22 6.87
CA VAL A 101 -11.38 8.45 6.48
C VAL A 101 -12.39 9.48 5.98
N PRO A 102 -12.28 10.77 6.35
CA PRO A 102 -13.19 11.78 5.84
C PRO A 102 -12.85 12.14 4.39
N PHE A 103 -13.86 12.40 3.59
CA PHE A 103 -13.66 13.08 2.32
C PHE A 103 -13.36 14.55 2.58
N ARG A 104 -12.23 15.02 2.08
CA ARG A 104 -11.79 16.41 2.24
C ARG A 104 -12.01 17.16 0.94
N GLN A 105 -12.49 18.39 1.05
CA GLN A 105 -12.71 19.25 -0.12
C GLN A 105 -11.43 19.89 -0.63
N ASN A 106 -10.52 20.24 0.28
CA ASN A 106 -9.30 20.94 -0.08
C ASN A 106 -8.13 19.96 -0.18
N ALA A 107 -7.32 20.15 -1.22
CA ALA A 107 -6.03 19.50 -1.34
C ALA A 107 -5.18 19.72 -0.08
N ARG A 108 -4.58 18.65 0.44
CA ARG A 108 -3.65 18.78 1.56
C ARG A 108 -2.29 19.26 1.08
N LYS A 109 -1.63 20.07 1.92
CA LYS A 109 -0.23 20.43 1.72
C LYS A 109 0.64 19.26 2.15
N VAL A 110 0.89 18.37 1.20
CA VAL A 110 1.80 17.23 1.34
C VAL A 110 3.10 17.61 0.66
N ARG A 111 4.23 17.10 1.13
CA ARG A 111 5.50 17.28 0.40
C ARG A 111 5.55 16.29 -0.76
N PRO A 112 6.18 16.61 -1.88
CA PRO A 112 6.47 15.59 -2.88
C PRO A 112 7.27 14.45 -2.23
N LEU A 113 7.00 13.21 -2.65
CA LEU A 113 7.81 12.06 -2.23
C LEU A 113 9.28 12.33 -2.58
N ASP A 114 10.13 12.36 -1.55
CA ASP A 114 11.57 12.50 -1.77
C ASP A 114 12.12 11.17 -2.28
N ILE A 115 12.37 11.12 -3.58
CA ILE A 115 13.06 9.99 -4.22
C ILE A 115 14.58 10.16 -4.13
N GLY A 116 15.13 11.34 -3.81
CA GLY A 116 16.57 11.57 -3.79
C GLY A 116 17.23 11.49 -5.17
N ASN A 117 18.57 11.51 -5.20
CA ASN A 117 19.34 11.42 -6.45
C ASN A 117 19.72 9.97 -6.78
N ILE A 118 18.75 9.20 -7.29
CA ILE A 118 18.88 7.78 -7.61
C ILE A 118 19.32 7.62 -9.08
N SER A 119 20.61 7.33 -9.34
CA SER A 119 21.14 7.27 -10.73
C SER A 119 21.93 6.02 -11.16
N GLY A 120 22.53 5.26 -10.24
CA GLY A 120 23.22 4.00 -10.54
C GLY A 120 22.33 2.90 -11.12
N LYS A 121 22.95 1.77 -11.41
CA LYS A 121 22.27 0.60 -11.97
C LYS A 121 22.53 -0.60 -11.08
N VAL A 122 21.55 -1.46 -10.92
CA VAL A 122 21.64 -2.58 -9.97
C VAL A 122 21.18 -3.88 -10.62
N ASP A 123 21.86 -4.95 -10.28
CA ASP A 123 21.47 -6.33 -10.59
C ASP A 123 20.90 -6.94 -9.31
N LEU A 124 19.66 -7.42 -9.38
CA LEU A 124 18.99 -7.99 -8.22
C LEU A 124 19.23 -9.49 -8.05
N ARG A 125 19.97 -10.13 -8.96
CA ARG A 125 20.31 -11.55 -8.82
C ARG A 125 21.14 -11.77 -7.55
N GLY A 126 20.72 -12.73 -6.74
CA GLY A 126 21.33 -13.04 -5.46
C GLY A 126 20.91 -12.11 -4.32
N LYS A 127 20.07 -11.10 -4.57
CA LYS A 127 19.41 -10.32 -3.51
C LYS A 127 18.22 -11.07 -2.95
N GLN A 128 18.02 -10.99 -1.64
CA GLN A 128 16.87 -11.57 -0.95
C GLN A 128 15.99 -10.48 -0.34
N VAL A 129 14.69 -10.54 -0.63
CA VAL A 129 13.67 -9.61 -0.14
C VAL A 129 12.69 -10.38 0.75
N LEU A 130 12.50 -9.90 1.98
CA LEU A 130 11.44 -10.38 2.87
C LEU A 130 10.22 -9.46 2.72
N ASP A 131 9.14 -10.00 2.19
CA ASP A 131 7.90 -9.29 1.91
C ASP A 131 6.88 -9.54 3.03
N LEU A 132 6.63 -8.51 3.85
CA LEU A 132 5.62 -8.49 4.92
C LEU A 132 4.38 -7.69 4.53
N THR A 133 4.15 -7.53 3.22
CA THR A 133 3.09 -6.68 2.69
C THR A 133 1.83 -7.48 2.37
N SER A 134 0.72 -6.76 2.23
CA SER A 134 -0.57 -7.30 1.78
C SER A 134 -1.28 -6.30 0.87
N MET A 135 -2.36 -6.74 0.23
CA MET A 135 -3.16 -5.96 -0.72
C MET A 135 -2.39 -5.64 -2.01
N TRP A 136 -2.18 -4.37 -2.35
CA TRP A 136 -1.75 -3.99 -3.70
C TRP A 136 -0.39 -3.26 -3.74
N ALA A 137 -0.23 -2.11 -3.07
CA ALA A 137 0.98 -1.29 -3.21
C ALA A 137 2.28 -2.05 -2.90
N GLY A 138 2.32 -2.72 -1.74
CA GLY A 138 3.48 -3.50 -1.31
C GLY A 138 3.72 -4.74 -2.19
N PRO A 139 2.69 -5.56 -2.45
CA PRO A 139 2.85 -6.71 -3.31
C PRO A 139 3.30 -6.38 -4.72
N LEU A 140 2.86 -5.27 -5.31
CA LEU A 140 3.35 -4.78 -6.60
C LEU A 140 4.85 -4.48 -6.55
N CYS A 141 5.30 -3.74 -5.54
CA CYS A 141 6.72 -3.42 -5.36
C CYS A 141 7.56 -4.69 -5.32
N SER A 142 7.23 -5.64 -4.43
CA SER A 142 8.02 -6.85 -4.25
C SER A 142 7.91 -7.81 -5.44
N GLU A 143 6.78 -7.87 -6.14
CA GLU A 143 6.65 -8.65 -7.39
C GLU A 143 7.58 -8.15 -8.48
N LEU A 144 7.68 -6.82 -8.67
CA LEU A 144 8.60 -6.25 -9.64
C LEU A 144 10.07 -6.54 -9.30
N LEU A 145 10.44 -6.56 -8.01
CA LEU A 145 11.76 -6.98 -7.57
C LEU A 145 12.00 -8.48 -7.86
N GLY A 146 11.00 -9.33 -7.66
CA GLY A 146 11.05 -10.76 -7.98
C GLY A 146 11.21 -11.02 -9.48
N ARG A 147 10.41 -10.35 -10.31
CA ARG A 147 10.55 -10.37 -11.78
C ARG A 147 11.92 -9.89 -12.24
N ALA A 148 12.56 -9.02 -11.45
CA ALA A 148 13.90 -8.52 -11.70
C ALA A 148 15.04 -9.45 -11.22
N GLY A 149 14.71 -10.61 -10.65
CA GLY A 149 15.66 -11.65 -10.25
C GLY A 149 16.02 -11.68 -8.77
N ALA A 150 15.40 -10.82 -7.94
CA ALA A 150 15.50 -10.98 -6.49
C ALA A 150 14.76 -12.23 -6.03
N ARG A 151 15.26 -12.90 -5.00
CA ARG A 151 14.51 -13.94 -4.29
C ARG A 151 13.56 -13.28 -3.31
N VAL A 152 12.25 -13.37 -3.56
CA VAL A 152 11.23 -12.73 -2.72
C VAL A 152 10.50 -13.77 -1.89
N ILE A 153 10.58 -13.64 -0.57
CA ILE A 153 9.89 -14.51 0.38
C ILE A 153 8.78 -13.68 1.04
N LYS A 154 7.53 -13.97 0.68
CA LYS A 154 6.35 -13.37 1.33
C LYS A 154 6.02 -14.13 2.61
N ILE A 155 5.83 -13.38 3.69
CA ILE A 155 5.26 -13.90 4.92
C ILE A 155 3.76 -13.66 4.92
N GLU A 156 3.02 -14.74 5.08
CA GLU A 156 1.56 -14.72 5.17
C GLU A 156 1.13 -15.76 6.21
N SER A 157 -0.05 -15.63 6.80
CA SER A 157 -0.55 -16.57 7.81
C SER A 157 -1.91 -17.11 7.40
N ASP A 158 -2.14 -18.41 7.54
CA ASP A 158 -3.47 -19.00 7.26
C ASP A 158 -4.58 -18.41 8.15
N VAL A 159 -4.22 -17.93 9.35
CA VAL A 159 -5.17 -17.30 10.29
C VAL A 159 -5.55 -15.88 9.86
N ARG A 160 -4.72 -15.23 9.06
CA ARG A 160 -4.96 -13.89 8.55
C ARG A 160 -4.32 -13.77 7.15
N PRO A 161 -4.94 -14.43 6.15
CA PRO A 161 -4.45 -14.40 4.79
C PRO A 161 -4.50 -12.96 4.25
N ASP A 162 -3.74 -12.71 3.20
CA ASP A 162 -3.83 -11.50 2.41
C ASP A 162 -5.27 -11.36 1.88
N GLY A 163 -5.94 -10.26 2.21
CA GLY A 163 -7.34 -10.04 1.84
C GLY A 163 -7.58 -10.12 0.33
N LEU A 164 -6.54 -9.81 -0.48
CA LEU A 164 -6.64 -9.89 -1.93
C LEU A 164 -6.82 -11.32 -2.45
N ARG A 165 -6.49 -12.37 -1.67
CA ARG A 165 -6.75 -13.77 -2.05
C ARG A 165 -8.22 -14.04 -2.37
N PHE A 166 -9.11 -13.35 -1.65
CA PHE A 166 -10.56 -13.50 -1.74
C PHE A 166 -11.22 -12.28 -2.39
N GLY A 167 -10.45 -11.53 -3.19
CA GLY A 167 -10.96 -10.42 -3.98
C GLY A 167 -11.76 -10.87 -5.20
N ASP A 168 -12.06 -9.92 -6.07
CA ASP A 168 -12.86 -10.17 -7.28
C ASP A 168 -12.28 -11.29 -8.16
N GLY A 169 -13.17 -12.10 -8.73
CA GLY A 169 -12.80 -13.24 -9.58
C GLY A 169 -12.38 -14.49 -8.81
N ASP A 170 -12.26 -14.44 -7.48
CA ASP A 170 -12.09 -15.65 -6.67
C ASP A 170 -13.36 -16.51 -6.65
N ASN A 171 -13.18 -17.82 -6.65
CA ASN A 171 -14.26 -18.81 -6.59
C ASN A 171 -14.31 -19.54 -5.24
N GLY A 172 -13.82 -18.89 -4.18
CA GLY A 172 -13.72 -19.44 -2.82
C GLY A 172 -12.45 -20.26 -2.58
N THR A 173 -11.45 -20.19 -3.47
CA THR A 173 -10.19 -20.94 -3.34
C THR A 173 -9.04 -20.10 -2.80
N GLY A 174 -9.24 -18.79 -2.63
CA GLY A 174 -8.19 -17.87 -2.20
C GLY A 174 -7.15 -17.63 -3.30
N GLN A 175 -7.59 -17.68 -4.56
CA GLN A 175 -6.77 -17.54 -5.77
C GLN A 175 -7.29 -16.44 -6.69
N ALA A 176 -7.78 -15.32 -6.13
CA ALA A 176 -8.18 -14.17 -6.93
C ALA A 176 -7.08 -13.79 -7.96
N PRO A 177 -7.45 -13.47 -9.21
CA PRO A 177 -6.50 -13.13 -10.27
C PRO A 177 -5.46 -12.07 -9.89
N MET A 178 -5.88 -11.00 -9.20
CA MET A 178 -4.96 -9.94 -8.77
C MET A 178 -3.93 -10.45 -7.75
N PHE A 179 -4.34 -11.30 -6.80
CA PHE A 179 -3.41 -11.88 -5.83
C PHE A 179 -2.35 -12.73 -6.53
N LEU A 180 -2.77 -13.56 -7.50
CA LEU A 180 -1.86 -14.40 -8.25
C LEU A 180 -0.83 -13.57 -9.04
N GLU A 181 -1.27 -12.51 -9.72
CA GLU A 181 -0.37 -11.70 -10.53
C GLU A 181 0.60 -10.87 -9.67
N LEU A 182 0.14 -10.33 -8.54
CA LEU A 182 0.97 -9.55 -7.61
C LEU A 182 1.89 -10.39 -6.73
N ASN A 183 1.84 -11.72 -6.81
CA ASN A 183 2.69 -12.62 -6.01
C ASN A 183 3.28 -13.77 -6.83
N LYS A 184 3.26 -13.66 -8.16
CA LYS A 184 3.63 -14.71 -9.10
C LYS A 184 5.09 -15.15 -8.98
N SER A 185 5.99 -14.21 -8.69
CA SER A 185 7.43 -14.45 -8.60
C SER A 185 7.89 -14.80 -7.17
N LYS A 186 6.96 -14.95 -6.22
CA LYS A 186 7.27 -15.03 -4.78
C LYS A 186 7.16 -16.45 -4.24
N GLU A 187 8.06 -16.78 -3.31
CA GLU A 187 7.87 -17.89 -2.39
C GLU A 187 6.99 -17.42 -1.23
N ILE A 188 5.92 -18.15 -0.89
CA ILE A 188 5.04 -17.79 0.23
C ILE A 188 5.31 -18.74 1.39
N LEU A 189 5.72 -18.19 2.53
CA LEU A 189 5.94 -18.92 3.76
C LEU A 189 4.84 -18.60 4.78
N ASN A 190 4.18 -19.66 5.26
CA ASN A 190 3.15 -19.56 6.28
C ASN A 190 3.77 -19.30 7.66
N LEU A 191 3.63 -18.08 8.16
CA LEU A 191 4.09 -17.66 9.48
C LEU A 191 3.21 -16.53 10.04
N ASP A 192 2.72 -16.71 11.27
CA ASP A 192 1.93 -15.69 11.97
C ASP A 192 2.81 -14.54 12.48
N LEU A 193 2.71 -13.38 11.83
CA LEU A 193 3.47 -12.17 12.19
C LEU A 193 3.25 -11.72 13.63
N ARG A 194 2.09 -12.04 14.25
CA ARG A 194 1.81 -11.70 15.65
C ARG A 194 2.68 -12.46 16.64
N LYS A 195 3.34 -13.52 16.17
CA LYS A 195 4.17 -14.43 16.97
C LYS A 195 5.56 -14.61 16.36
N CYS A 196 5.85 -13.99 15.22
CA CYS A 196 7.05 -14.29 14.44
C CYS A 196 8.31 -13.68 15.03
N VAL A 197 8.21 -12.56 15.75
CA VAL A 197 9.40 -11.80 16.15
C VAL A 197 10.29 -12.53 17.16
N ALA A 198 9.73 -13.47 17.92
CA ALA A 198 10.50 -14.38 18.78
C ALA A 198 10.84 -15.73 18.11
N SER A 199 10.50 -15.91 16.84
CA SER A 199 10.72 -17.15 16.10
C SER A 199 12.12 -17.18 15.49
N ALA A 200 12.85 -18.27 15.74
CA ALA A 200 14.15 -18.53 15.12
C ALA A 200 14.06 -18.53 13.58
N ALA A 201 12.93 -18.96 13.00
CA ALA A 201 12.72 -18.94 11.55
C ALA A 201 12.65 -17.51 11.01
N PHE A 202 11.92 -16.61 11.68
CA PHE A 202 11.84 -15.21 11.28
C PHE A 202 13.20 -14.52 11.42
N GLU A 203 13.90 -14.77 12.53
CA GLU A 203 15.24 -14.23 12.75
C GLU A 203 16.22 -14.65 11.63
N GLN A 204 16.19 -15.92 11.22
CA GLN A 204 17.01 -16.41 10.10
C GLN A 204 16.66 -15.77 8.76
N LEU A 205 15.37 -15.53 8.51
CA LEU A 205 14.93 -14.82 7.31
C LEU A 205 15.45 -13.38 7.31
N VAL A 206 15.29 -12.64 8.41
CA VAL A 206 15.82 -11.27 8.51
C VAL A 206 17.35 -11.24 8.38
N LYS A 207 18.08 -12.21 8.98
CA LYS A 207 19.54 -12.34 8.84
C LYS A 207 20.03 -12.56 7.42
N SER A 208 19.22 -13.19 6.57
CA SER A 208 19.59 -13.51 5.18
C SER A 208 19.04 -12.52 4.15
N SER A 209 18.17 -11.60 4.55
CA SER A 209 17.56 -10.62 3.65
C SER A 209 18.41 -9.36 3.49
N ASP A 210 18.44 -8.83 2.27
CA ASP A 210 18.99 -7.51 1.95
C ASP A 210 17.97 -6.39 2.20
N LEU A 211 16.67 -6.70 2.04
CA LEU A 211 15.57 -5.75 2.18
C LEU A 211 14.36 -6.41 2.84
N VAL A 212 13.73 -5.70 3.77
CA VAL A 212 12.42 -6.04 4.34
C VAL A 212 11.41 -4.99 3.91
N ILE A 213 10.31 -5.41 3.29
CA ILE A 213 9.23 -4.51 2.86
C ILE A 213 8.01 -4.75 3.73
N SER A 214 7.35 -3.68 4.19
CA SER A 214 6.12 -3.75 4.97
C SER A 214 5.10 -2.74 4.47
N SER A 215 3.81 -3.09 4.53
CA SER A 215 2.69 -2.17 4.22
C SER A 215 1.75 -1.96 5.40
N MET A 216 2.23 -2.28 6.61
CA MET A 216 1.48 -2.13 7.86
C MET A 216 1.55 -0.68 8.36
N SER A 217 0.55 -0.26 9.14
CA SER A 217 0.61 1.04 9.82
C SER A 217 1.79 1.09 10.80
N ARG A 218 2.35 2.28 11.03
CA ARG A 218 3.46 2.51 11.99
C ARG A 218 3.16 1.89 13.36
N ARG A 219 1.94 2.12 13.84
CA ARG A 219 1.43 1.55 15.10
C ARG A 219 1.45 0.02 15.09
N ALA A 220 1.06 -0.62 13.99
CA ALA A 220 1.09 -2.08 13.88
C ALA A 220 2.53 -2.61 13.86
N LEU A 221 3.44 -1.99 13.11
CA LEU A 221 4.87 -2.34 13.12
C LEU A 221 5.47 -2.23 14.52
N PHE A 222 5.18 -1.14 15.24
CA PHE A 222 5.63 -0.95 16.61
C PHE A 222 5.10 -2.06 17.54
N ASN A 223 3.79 -2.33 17.51
CA ASN A 223 3.17 -3.35 18.36
C ASN A 223 3.64 -4.77 18.05
N LEU A 224 4.03 -5.04 16.80
CA LEU A 224 4.56 -6.34 16.39
C LEU A 224 6.06 -6.47 16.65
N GLY A 225 6.78 -5.39 16.98
CA GLY A 225 8.24 -5.40 17.07
C GLY A 225 8.91 -5.56 15.71
N LEU A 226 8.32 -4.99 14.65
CA LEU A 226 8.83 -5.05 13.28
C LEU A 226 9.38 -3.69 12.80
N THR A 227 9.74 -2.82 13.74
CA THR A 227 10.36 -1.53 13.47
C THR A 227 11.75 -1.69 12.87
N ALA A 228 12.19 -0.70 12.09
CA ALA A 228 13.55 -0.60 11.54
C ALA A 228 14.64 -0.90 12.58
N ASP A 229 14.59 -0.25 13.75
CA ASP A 229 15.56 -0.46 14.84
C ASP A 229 15.65 -1.93 15.27
N HIS A 230 14.51 -2.61 15.35
CA HIS A 230 14.47 -4.02 15.74
C HIS A 230 15.03 -4.94 14.65
N LEU A 231 14.76 -4.64 13.38
CA LEU A 231 15.34 -5.38 12.26
C LEU A 231 16.87 -5.24 12.23
N VAL A 232 17.40 -4.05 12.53
CA VAL A 232 18.86 -3.78 12.61
C VAL A 232 19.53 -4.55 13.73
N LEU A 233 18.85 -4.78 14.87
CA LEU A 233 19.37 -5.62 15.95
C LEU A 233 19.58 -7.08 15.50
N ILE A 234 18.75 -7.57 14.57
CA ILE A 234 18.86 -8.92 14.00
C ILE A 234 19.90 -8.95 12.87
N ASN A 235 19.88 -7.97 11.98
CA ASN A 235 20.77 -7.86 10.84
C ASN A 235 21.17 -6.40 10.60
N LYS A 236 22.41 -6.04 10.95
CA LYS A 236 22.92 -4.67 10.84
C LYS A 236 22.95 -4.10 9.42
N ASN A 237 22.94 -4.96 8.40
CA ASN A 237 23.00 -4.57 7.00
C ASN A 237 21.63 -4.59 6.31
N VAL A 238 20.57 -5.04 7.01
CA VAL A 238 19.24 -5.14 6.40
C VAL A 238 18.67 -3.77 6.14
N ARG A 239 18.08 -3.59 4.96
CA ARG A 239 17.31 -2.38 4.64
C ARG A 239 15.85 -2.59 4.98
N SER A 240 15.14 -1.52 5.29
CA SER A 240 13.70 -1.58 5.45
C SER A 240 13.00 -0.53 4.59
N LEU A 241 11.88 -0.93 4.01
CA LEU A 241 10.97 -0.06 3.28
C LEU A 241 9.56 -0.22 3.86
N SER A 242 9.01 0.87 4.37
CA SER A 242 7.61 0.90 4.81
C SER A 242 6.76 1.67 3.80
N ILE A 243 5.63 1.07 3.43
CA ILE A 243 4.64 1.66 2.54
C ILE A 243 3.42 1.98 3.40
N ASN A 244 3.14 3.26 3.63
CA ASN A 244 2.10 3.72 4.53
C ASN A 244 1.00 4.46 3.77
N ALA A 245 -0.18 4.61 4.37
CA ALA A 245 -1.25 5.40 3.76
C ALA A 245 -0.90 6.89 3.70
N PHE A 246 -0.47 7.46 4.84
CA PHE A 246 -0.22 8.89 5.01
C PHE A 246 1.24 9.17 5.37
N ALA A 247 1.69 10.38 5.04
CA ALA A 247 3.07 10.83 5.27
C ALA A 247 3.45 10.86 6.77
N ALA A 248 4.74 10.72 7.05
CA ALA A 248 5.28 10.86 8.40
C ALA A 248 5.16 12.31 8.93
N GLY A 249 5.07 12.47 10.24
CA GLY A 249 5.08 13.78 10.91
C GLY A 249 3.77 14.57 10.82
N GLY A 250 2.77 14.03 10.11
CA GLY A 250 1.41 14.55 10.05
C GLY A 250 0.47 13.92 11.09
N PRO A 251 -0.69 14.54 11.37
CA PRO A 251 -1.64 14.01 12.36
C PRO A 251 -2.24 12.65 12.00
N GLU A 252 -2.21 12.26 10.72
CA GLU A 252 -2.71 10.99 10.19
C GLU A 252 -1.61 9.94 9.96
N GLU A 253 -0.36 10.19 10.35
CA GLU A 253 0.79 9.32 10.02
C GLU A 253 0.60 7.85 10.45
N SER A 254 -0.25 7.61 11.45
CA SER A 254 -0.55 6.28 12.02
C SER A 254 -1.95 5.77 11.67
N TRP A 255 -2.71 6.48 10.83
CA TRP A 255 -4.05 6.06 10.43
C TRP A 255 -3.98 4.80 9.55
N VAL A 256 -4.97 3.93 9.73
CA VAL A 256 -5.27 2.80 8.88
C VAL A 256 -6.16 3.29 7.75
N ALA A 257 -5.72 3.10 6.51
CA ALA A 257 -6.48 3.40 5.31
C ALA A 257 -5.94 2.58 4.13
N TYR A 258 -6.81 2.26 3.19
CA TYR A 258 -6.45 1.79 1.85
C TYR A 258 -6.36 2.99 0.89
N GLY A 259 -5.98 2.77 -0.37
CA GLY A 259 -5.83 3.87 -1.33
C GLY A 259 -7.13 4.63 -1.61
N THR A 260 -8.31 4.03 -1.48
CA THR A 260 -9.62 4.70 -1.49
C THR A 260 -9.76 5.75 -0.38
N GLY A 261 -9.29 5.44 0.84
CA GLY A 261 -9.25 6.35 1.98
C GLY A 261 -8.24 7.47 1.76
N VAL A 262 -7.07 7.15 1.21
CA VAL A 262 -6.07 8.17 0.84
C VAL A 262 -6.65 9.10 -0.23
N HIS A 263 -7.33 8.57 -1.23
CA HIS A 263 -8.07 9.36 -2.22
C HIS A 263 -9.08 10.31 -1.56
N ALA A 264 -9.89 9.80 -0.62
CA ALA A 264 -10.87 10.61 0.11
C ALA A 264 -10.22 11.77 0.89
N ALA A 265 -9.13 11.49 1.61
CA ALA A 265 -8.41 12.49 2.39
C ALA A 265 -7.55 13.46 1.54
N SER A 266 -7.19 13.09 0.31
CA SER A 266 -6.27 13.87 -0.53
C SER A 266 -6.86 15.18 -1.06
N GLY A 267 -8.19 15.27 -1.15
CA GLY A 267 -8.89 16.33 -1.88
C GLY A 267 -9.27 15.97 -3.32
N LEU A 268 -8.64 14.96 -3.93
CA LEU A 268 -8.90 14.56 -5.31
C LEU A 268 -10.32 14.03 -5.55
N GLY A 269 -10.95 13.45 -4.53
CA GLY A 269 -12.33 12.98 -4.63
C GLY A 269 -13.37 14.09 -4.71
N TRP A 270 -13.02 15.33 -4.40
CA TRP A 270 -13.97 16.44 -4.37
C TRP A 270 -14.01 17.20 -5.69
N THR A 271 -14.52 16.54 -6.74
CA THR A 271 -14.55 17.07 -8.11
C THR A 271 -15.79 17.92 -8.42
N SER A 272 -16.80 17.92 -7.55
CA SER A 272 -18.07 18.61 -7.75
C SER A 272 -18.66 19.12 -6.43
N THR A 273 -19.99 19.32 -6.38
CA THR A 273 -20.69 19.69 -5.14
C THR A 273 -20.68 18.57 -4.08
N VAL A 274 -20.48 17.33 -4.51
CA VAL A 274 -20.31 16.16 -3.65
C VAL A 274 -19.04 15.41 -4.04
N PRO A 275 -18.39 14.69 -3.10
CA PRO A 275 -17.27 13.85 -3.43
C PRO A 275 -17.70 12.65 -4.28
N THR A 276 -16.73 12.05 -4.96
CA THR A 276 -16.89 10.88 -5.82
C THR A 276 -15.80 9.86 -5.49
N SER A 277 -16.15 8.59 -5.41
CA SER A 277 -15.17 7.50 -5.27
C SER A 277 -14.47 7.21 -6.61
N PRO A 278 -13.21 6.73 -6.60
CA PRO A 278 -12.50 6.41 -7.82
C PRO A 278 -13.00 5.08 -8.40
N ALA A 279 -12.63 4.79 -9.65
CA ALA A 279 -12.97 3.52 -10.29
C ALA A 279 -12.42 2.30 -9.53
N TYR A 280 -11.25 2.47 -8.91
CA TYR A 280 -10.52 1.53 -8.05
C TYR A 280 -9.40 2.30 -7.31
N SER A 281 -8.66 1.59 -6.46
CA SER A 281 -7.64 2.17 -5.57
C SER A 281 -6.35 2.59 -6.28
N TYR A 282 -6.42 3.57 -7.19
CA TYR A 282 -5.26 4.06 -7.96
C TYR A 282 -4.06 4.57 -7.14
N PRO A 283 -4.18 5.02 -5.86
CA PRO A 283 -2.99 5.39 -5.10
C PRO A 283 -2.08 4.19 -4.81
N ASP A 284 -2.64 2.98 -4.72
CA ASP A 284 -1.88 1.77 -4.43
C ASP A 284 -0.82 1.46 -5.49
N PRO A 285 -1.15 1.32 -6.80
CA PRO A 285 -0.14 0.98 -7.78
C PRO A 285 0.88 2.12 -8.01
N ILE A 286 0.49 3.39 -7.82
CA ILE A 286 1.44 4.53 -7.88
C ILE A 286 2.43 4.48 -6.70
N ALA A 287 1.95 4.18 -5.50
CA ALA A 287 2.82 3.96 -4.35
C ALA A 287 3.70 2.72 -4.52
N GLY A 288 3.18 1.64 -5.09
CA GLY A 288 3.95 0.42 -5.37
C GLY A 288 5.08 0.63 -6.37
N LEU A 289 4.85 1.38 -7.44
CA LEU A 289 5.90 1.78 -8.40
C LEU A 289 6.93 2.69 -7.74
N SER A 290 6.48 3.70 -6.98
CA SER A 290 7.38 4.61 -6.25
C SER A 290 8.24 3.87 -5.23
N ALA A 291 7.64 2.93 -4.50
CA ALA A 291 8.31 2.06 -3.55
C ALA A 291 9.33 1.14 -4.25
N CYS A 292 8.99 0.59 -5.43
CA CYS A 292 9.93 -0.21 -6.22
C CYS A 292 11.16 0.61 -6.60
N LEU A 293 10.99 1.85 -7.07
CA LEU A 293 12.10 2.72 -7.41
C LEU A 293 13.03 2.98 -6.20
N ILE A 294 12.46 3.21 -5.02
CA ILE A 294 13.22 3.41 -3.77
C ILE A 294 13.87 2.10 -3.30
N ALA A 295 13.20 0.96 -3.40
CA ALA A 295 13.75 -0.35 -3.07
C ALA A 295 14.97 -0.68 -3.95
N VAL A 296 14.88 -0.38 -5.24
CA VAL A 296 15.99 -0.53 -6.20
C VAL A 296 17.17 0.37 -5.83
N ALA A 297 16.92 1.60 -5.35
CA ALA A 297 17.98 2.49 -4.85
C ALA A 297 18.61 1.99 -3.56
N GLN A 298 17.79 1.51 -2.63
CA GLN A 298 18.23 0.88 -1.39
C GLN A 298 19.14 -0.32 -1.68
N LEU A 299 18.72 -1.23 -2.57
CA LEU A 299 19.51 -2.41 -2.97
C LEU A 299 20.78 -2.05 -3.77
N ALA A 300 20.88 -0.82 -4.27
CA ALA A 300 22.06 -0.25 -4.91
C ALA A 300 22.95 0.58 -3.97
N ASP A 301 22.61 0.64 -2.67
CA ASP A 301 23.30 1.43 -1.65
C ASP A 301 23.26 2.97 -1.90
N GLU A 302 22.23 3.47 -2.60
CA GLU A 302 22.06 4.89 -2.96
C GLU A 302 20.96 5.61 -2.19
N ALA A 303 20.22 4.88 -1.36
CA ALA A 303 19.20 5.42 -0.48
C ALA A 303 19.45 4.94 0.95
N ASP A 304 18.90 5.67 1.91
CA ASP A 304 19.03 5.35 3.32
C ASP A 304 18.58 3.92 3.61
N GLN A 305 19.22 3.32 4.62
CA GLN A 305 18.92 1.95 5.04
C GLN A 305 17.43 1.77 5.40
N HIS A 306 16.79 2.83 5.91
CA HIS A 306 15.39 2.85 6.27
C HIS A 306 14.68 3.95 5.49
N ARG A 307 13.67 3.56 4.71
CA ARG A 307 12.88 4.49 3.91
C ARG A 307 11.41 4.22 4.08
N GLU A 308 10.63 5.26 3.87
CA GLU A 308 9.19 5.21 3.92
C GLU A 308 8.63 5.86 2.66
N VAL A 309 7.53 5.30 2.17
CA VAL A 309 6.76 5.83 1.05
C VAL A 309 5.33 5.89 1.53
N SER A 310 4.69 7.05 1.42
CA SER A 310 3.26 7.13 1.61
C SER A 310 2.49 7.15 0.29
N LEU A 311 1.30 6.53 0.29
CA LEU A 311 0.35 6.66 -0.81
C LEU A 311 -0.05 8.12 -1.02
N GLU A 312 -0.15 8.89 0.06
CA GLU A 312 -0.47 10.33 0.02
C GLU A 312 0.59 11.15 -0.72
N GLU A 313 1.88 10.92 -0.44
CA GLU A 313 2.98 11.61 -1.13
C GLU A 313 3.16 11.14 -2.58
N SER A 314 2.90 9.86 -2.86
CA SER A 314 3.08 9.29 -4.20
C SER A 314 2.09 9.87 -5.22
N ILE A 315 0.88 10.21 -4.78
CA ILE A 315 -0.15 10.84 -5.63
C ILE A 315 -0.07 12.37 -5.64
N PHE A 316 0.86 12.99 -4.91
CA PHE A 316 1.03 14.45 -4.88
C PHE A 316 1.09 15.10 -6.29
N PRO A 317 1.76 14.54 -7.31
CA PRO A 317 1.78 15.10 -8.66
C PRO A 317 0.41 15.17 -9.34
N LEU A 318 -0.57 14.38 -8.86
CA LEU A 318 -1.94 14.36 -9.38
C LEU A 318 -2.81 15.44 -8.71
N VAL A 319 -2.44 15.90 -7.52
CA VAL A 319 -3.20 16.87 -6.69
C VAL A 319 -2.92 18.33 -7.07
N ASN A 320 -1.70 18.65 -7.50
CA ASN A 320 -1.23 20.05 -7.65
C ASN A 320 -0.92 20.43 -9.11
N LYS A 321 -1.97 20.52 -9.94
CA LYS A 321 -1.90 21.15 -11.27
C LYS A 321 -2.45 22.58 -11.23
#